data_AF-A0A2E6MX72-F1
#
_entry.id   AF-A0A2E6MX72-F1
#
_cell.length_a   1.000
_cell.length_b   1.000
_cell.length_c   1.000
_cell.angle_alpha   90.00
_cell.angle_beta   90.00
_cell.angle_gamma   90.00
#
_symmetry.space_group_name_H-M   'P 1'
#
loop_
_entity.id
_entity.type
_entity.pdbx_description
1 polymer ?
#
loop_
_entity_poly.entity_id
_entity_poly.type
_entity_poly.pdbx_seq_one_letter_code
_entity_poly.pdbx_strand_id
1 'polypeptide(L)' 'MRLTAYLLNLARGDVVYEDAVFEALSSGAIAGAPLDCFEGEPVTAPLRF' A
#
# COMPACT_ATOMS: atom_id res chain seq x y z
N MET A 1 1.36 13.76 3.43
CA MET A 1 0.69 13.10 4.59
C MET A 1 1.47 13.43 5.86
N ARG A 2 0.97 13.05 7.05
CA ARG A 2 1.78 13.10 8.28
C ARG A 2 2.69 11.88 8.33
N LEU A 3 3.91 12.03 8.85
CA LEU A 3 4.88 10.93 8.97
C LEU A 3 4.36 9.75 9.81
N THR A 4 3.43 10.01 10.74
CA THR A 4 2.79 9.01 11.60
C THR A 4 1.50 8.42 11.02
N ALA A 5 1.13 8.79 9.79
CA ALA A 5 -0.12 8.34 9.19
C ALA A 5 -0.03 6.89 8.72
N TYR A 6 -1.17 6.20 8.72
CA TYR A 6 -1.34 4.88 8.13
C TYR A 6 -2.37 4.94 7.01
N LEU A 7 -2.13 4.21 5.93
CA LEU A 7 -3.09 4.02 4.83
C LEU A 7 -3.70 2.62 4.94
N LEU A 8 -4.97 2.51 5.31
CA LEU A 8 -5.68 1.23 5.33
C LEU A 8 -6.58 1.13 4.09
N ASN A 9 -6.41 0.08 3.28
CA ASN A 9 -7.30 -0.20 2.14
C ASN A 9 -8.04 -1.53 2.34
N LEU A 10 -9.35 -1.43 2.57
CA LEU A 10 -10.31 -2.55 2.64
C LEU A 10 -11.36 -2.46 1.52
N ALA A 11 -11.11 -1.64 0.50
CA ALA A 11 -12.08 -1.35 -0.56
C ALA A 11 -11.84 -2.25 -1.78
N ARG A 12 -10.92 -1.86 -2.67
CA ARG A 12 -10.55 -2.56 -3.91
C ARG A 12 -9.08 -2.30 -4.24
N GLY A 13 -8.46 -3.20 -5.00
CA GLY A 13 -7.04 -3.12 -5.35
C GLY A 13 -6.67 -1.90 -6.21
N ASP A 14 -7.57 -1.49 -7.11
CA ASP A 14 -7.36 -0.41 -8.09
C ASP A 14 -7.60 1.02 -7.54
N VAL A 15 -8.01 1.14 -6.28
CA VAL A 15 -8.28 2.45 -5.64
C VAL A 15 -6.98 3.17 -5.24
N VAL A 16 -5.87 2.43 -5.11
CA VAL A 16 -4.56 2.97 -4.77
C VAL A 16 -3.54 2.59 -5.84
N TYR A 17 -2.63 3.52 -6.15
CA TYR A 17 -1.45 3.18 -6.95
C TYR A 17 -0.42 2.51 -6.04
N GLU A 18 -0.30 1.19 -6.13
CA GLU A 18 0.58 0.41 -5.27
C GLU A 18 2.05 0.86 -5.33
N ASP A 19 2.55 1.29 -6.49
CA ASP A 19 3.91 1.85 -6.61
C ASP A 19 4.08 3.15 -5.81
N ALA A 20 3.04 4.00 -5.74
CA ALA A 20 3.07 5.19 -4.91
C ALA A 20 3.01 4.85 -3.42
N VAL A 21 2.31 3.78 -3.05
CA VAL A 21 2.29 3.26 -1.66
C VAL A 21 3.66 2.74 -1.28
N PHE A 22 4.33 1.99 -2.16
CA PHE A 22 5.71 1.56 -1.98
C PHE A 22 6.64 2.74 -1.72
N GLU A 23 6.66 3.74 -2.62
CA GLU A 23 7.52 4.91 -2.46
C GLU A 23 7.22 5.69 -1.16
N ALA A 24 5.94 5.80 -0.79
CA ALA A 24 5.55 6.47 0.45
C ALA A 24 6.04 5.73 1.70
N LEU A 25 6.06 4.39 1.68
CA LEU A 25 6.63 3.57 2.75
C LEU A 25 8.15 3.65 2.76
N SER A 26 8.81 3.47 1.62
CA SER A 26 10.27 3.48 1.50
C SER A 26 10.88 4.83 1.87
N SER A 27 10.20 5.94 1.55
CA SER A 27 10.62 7.29 1.92
C SER A 27 10.24 7.69 3.35
N GLY A 28 9.43 6.90 4.06
CA GLY A 28 8.91 7.23 5.39
C GLY A 28 7.86 8.35 5.40
N ALA A 29 7.22 8.63 4.26
CA ALA A 29 6.14 9.61 4.16
C ALA A 29 4.86 9.17 4.92
N ILE A 30 4.70 7.87 5.15
CA ILE A 30 3.71 7.23 6.01
C ILE A 30 4.37 6.17 6.89
N ALA A 31 3.76 5.87 8.03
CA ALA A 31 4.26 4.89 9.00
C ALA A 31 3.88 3.44 8.67
N GLY A 32 2.92 3.23 7.76
CA GLY A 32 2.50 1.89 7.35
C GLY A 32 1.29 1.90 6.41
N ALA A 33 1.06 0.77 5.73
CA ALA A 33 -0.10 0.60 4.86
C ALA A 33 -0.64 -0.84 4.88
N PRO A 34 -1.58 -1.20 5.78
CA PRO A 34 -2.28 -2.48 5.73
C PRO A 34 -3.27 -2.52 4.56
N LEU A 35 -3.09 -3.49 3.67
CA LEU A 35 -3.93 -3.66 2.48
C LEU A 35 -4.59 -5.06 2.53
N ASP A 36 -5.90 -5.10 2.32
CA ASP A 36 -6.67 -6.35 2.17
C ASP A 36 -6.94 -6.69 0.70
N CYS A 37 -6.90 -5.68 -0.18
CA CYS A 37 -7.11 -5.83 -1.61
C CYS A 37 -5.88 -5.38 -2.41
N PHE A 38 -5.55 -6.11 -3.47
CA PHE A 38 -4.43 -5.85 -4.38
C PHE A 38 -4.90 -5.75 -5.83
N GLU A 39 -4.17 -5.02 -6.67
CA GLU A 39 -4.51 -4.85 -8.09
C GLU A 39 -4.46 -6.19 -8.84
N GLY A 40 -3.51 -7.06 -8.45
CA GLY A 40 -3.37 -8.43 -8.96
C GLY A 40 -3.65 -9.46 -7.88
N GLU A 41 -4.82 -10.09 -7.93
CA GLU A 41 -5.21 -11.20 -7.05
C GLU A 41 -5.41 -12.52 -7.83
N PRO A 42 -4.98 -13.68 -7.28
CA PRO A 42 -4.30 -13.84 -6.00
C PRO A 42 -2.84 -13.36 -6.06
N VAL A 43 -2.30 -13.02 -4.89
CA VAL A 43 -0.88 -12.66 -4.76
C VAL A 43 -0.03 -13.91 -5.00
N THR A 44 0.55 -14.00 -6.19
CA THR A 44 1.32 -15.18 -6.65
C THR A 44 2.84 -15.01 -6.52
N ALA A 45 3.30 -13.82 -6.14
CA ALA A 45 4.69 -13.47 -5.88
C ALA A 45 4.78 -12.65 -4.58
N PRO A 46 5.95 -12.56 -3.92
CA PRO A 46 6.12 -11.70 -2.76
C PRO A 46 5.69 -10.26 -3.05
N LEU A 47 5.02 -9.63 -2.08
CA LEU A 47 4.66 -8.22 -2.17
C LEU A 47 5.91 -7.35 -2.20
N ARG A 48 5.82 -6.24 -2.95
CA ARG A 48 6.91 -5.30 -3.20
C ARG A 48 7.24 -4.40 -2.00
N PHE A 49 6.32 -4.24 -1.04
CA PHE A 49 6.46 -3.45 0.19
C PHE A 49 6.68 -4.33 1.42
#